data_AF-A0A853JQT3-F1
#
_entry.id   AF-A0A853JQT3-F1
#
_cell.length_a   1.000
_cell.length_b   1.000
_cell.length_c   1.000
_cell.angle_alpha   90.00
_cell.angle_beta   90.00
_cell.angle_gamma   90.00
#
_symmetry.space_group_name_H-M   'P 1'
#
loop_
_entity.id
_entity.type
_entity.pdbx_description
1 polymer ?
#
loop_
_entity_poly.entity_id
_entity_poly.type
_entity_poly.pdbx_seq_one_letter_code
_entity_poly.pdbx_strand_id
1 'polypeptide(L)'
;MEFSTEGDMYKEKNISCLTYKESEVSGMEGTTTTVKVEGGKISVIRLGSVNSLMEFEEGKRNVTLYSTPYGDIAMGIFTKGVNIAYNDRKDPVNVKVDYAIEVEGMTNTENTLDIKISNYKN
;
A
#
# COMPACT_ATOMS: atom_id res chain seq x y z
N MET A 1 12.42 4.21 -4.14
CA MET A 1 12.80 4.06 -2.72
C MET A 1 12.49 2.64 -2.31
N GLU A 2 13.31 2.05 -1.45
CA GLU A 2 13.07 0.73 -0.86
C GLU A 2 13.45 0.76 0.63
N PHE A 3 12.77 -0.02 1.45
CA PHE A 3 13.14 -0.25 2.85
C PHE A 3 12.63 -1.62 3.30
N SER A 4 13.12 -2.09 4.44
CA SER A 4 12.65 -3.31 5.10
C SER A 4 12.25 -2.97 6.52
N THR A 5 11.15 -3.58 6.98
CA THR A 5 10.62 -3.35 8.32
C THR A 5 9.97 -4.63 8.83
N GLU A 6 9.88 -4.75 10.15
CA GLU A 6 9.09 -5.80 10.80
C GLU A 6 7.62 -5.39 10.85
N GLY A 7 6.74 -6.38 10.78
CA GLY A 7 5.30 -6.17 10.79
C GLY A 7 4.55 -7.46 11.09
N ASP A 8 3.26 -7.33 11.26
CA ASP A 8 2.36 -8.44 11.56
C ASP A 8 1.52 -8.80 10.33
N MET A 9 1.35 -10.09 10.09
CA MET A 9 0.39 -10.62 9.13
C MET A 9 -0.73 -11.36 9.85
N TYR A 10 -1.97 -11.01 9.55
CA TYR A 10 -3.15 -11.65 10.12
C TYR A 10 -4.28 -11.72 9.09
N LYS A 11 -5.36 -12.46 9.41
CA LYS A 11 -6.56 -12.54 8.57
C LYS A 11 -7.77 -11.96 9.29
N GLU A 12 -8.49 -11.07 8.63
CA GLU A 12 -9.75 -10.51 9.10
C GLU A 12 -10.86 -10.92 8.12
N LYS A 13 -11.83 -11.74 8.55
CA LYS A 13 -12.93 -12.22 7.67
C LYS A 13 -12.45 -12.81 6.32
N ASN A 14 -11.33 -13.55 6.34
CA ASN A 14 -10.62 -14.11 5.17
C ASN A 14 -9.84 -13.12 4.29
N ILE A 15 -9.75 -11.85 4.69
CA ILE A 15 -8.89 -10.85 4.05
C ILE A 15 -7.52 -10.90 4.70
N SER A 16 -6.45 -11.02 3.91
CA SER A 16 -5.09 -10.96 4.43
C SER A 16 -4.70 -9.50 4.70
N CYS A 17 -4.25 -9.22 5.92
CA CYS A 17 -3.83 -7.90 6.38
C CYS A 17 -2.35 -7.94 6.79
N LEU A 18 -1.55 -7.04 6.23
CA LEU A 18 -0.15 -6.81 6.59
C LEU A 18 -0.06 -5.45 7.26
N THR A 19 0.40 -5.38 8.50
CA THR A 19 0.51 -4.11 9.23
C THR A 19 1.93 -3.88 9.69
N TYR A 20 2.42 -2.65 9.55
CA TYR A 20 3.74 -2.25 10.02
C TYR A 20 3.75 -0.77 10.40
N LYS A 21 4.74 -0.40 11.22
CA LYS A 21 5.00 1.00 11.56
C LYS A 21 5.97 1.59 10.55
N GLU A 22 5.61 2.75 10.02
CA GLU A 22 6.49 3.59 9.22
C GLU A 22 7.56 4.21 10.12
N SER A 23 8.72 4.51 9.54
CA SER A 23 9.87 5.07 10.26
C SER A 23 10.32 6.38 9.64
N GLU A 24 11.34 7.02 10.23
CA GLU A 24 12.00 8.17 9.62
C GLU A 24 12.58 7.84 8.22
N VAL A 25 12.97 6.58 7.98
CA VAL A 25 13.54 6.14 6.70
C VAL A 25 12.52 6.27 5.56
N SER A 26 11.23 5.99 5.83
CA SER A 26 10.16 6.20 4.86
C SER A 26 9.65 7.65 4.84
N GLY A 27 10.13 8.51 5.75
CA GLY A 27 9.66 9.88 5.92
C GLY A 27 8.25 9.97 6.48
N MET A 28 7.73 8.88 7.06
CA MET A 28 6.34 8.73 7.47
C MET A 28 6.20 8.34 8.94
N GLU A 29 7.23 8.60 9.75
CA GLU A 29 7.25 8.28 11.18
C GLU A 29 5.96 8.70 11.90
N GLY A 30 5.49 7.83 12.79
CA GLY A 30 4.21 8.00 13.49
C GLY A 30 2.99 7.55 12.67
N THR A 31 3.20 7.00 11.48
CA THR A 31 2.15 6.37 10.66
C THR A 31 2.19 4.85 10.82
N THR A 32 1.02 4.23 10.95
CA THR A 32 0.85 2.79 10.78
C THR A 32 0.27 2.54 9.40
N THR A 33 0.92 1.66 8.63
CA THR A 33 0.45 1.25 7.30
C THR A 33 -0.13 -0.15 7.39
N THR A 34 -1.36 -0.32 6.91
CA THR A 34 -2.02 -1.62 6.75
C THR A 34 -2.31 -1.85 5.27
N VAL A 35 -1.77 -2.95 4.73
CA VAL A 35 -2.05 -3.43 3.38
C VAL A 35 -3.04 -4.58 3.47
N LYS A 36 -4.24 -4.38 2.92
CA LYS A 36 -5.27 -5.41 2.81
C LYS A 36 -5.26 -6.02 1.41
N VAL A 37 -5.33 -7.34 1.34
CA VAL A 37 -5.34 -8.12 0.11
C VAL A 37 -6.63 -8.92 0.04
N GLU A 38 -7.54 -8.54 -0.87
CA GLU A 38 -8.87 -9.14 -1.01
C GLU A 38 -9.22 -9.35 -2.49
N GLY A 39 -9.29 -10.60 -2.95
CA GLY A 39 -9.87 -10.91 -4.27
C GLY A 39 -9.24 -10.17 -5.47
N GLY A 40 -7.94 -9.88 -5.43
CA GLY A 40 -7.24 -9.11 -6.47
C GLY A 40 -7.28 -7.59 -6.29
N LYS A 41 -8.02 -7.09 -5.28
CA LYS A 41 -7.99 -5.71 -4.83
C LYS A 41 -6.96 -5.55 -3.71
N ILE A 42 -6.19 -4.47 -3.77
CA ILE A 42 -5.27 -4.07 -2.71
C ILE A 42 -5.74 -2.75 -2.11
N SER A 43 -5.80 -2.66 -0.79
CA SER A 43 -6.01 -1.40 -0.09
C SER A 43 -4.80 -1.09 0.77
N VAL A 44 -4.20 0.09 0.58
CA VAL A 44 -3.15 0.62 1.45
C VAL A 44 -3.77 1.70 2.32
N ILE A 45 -3.85 1.40 3.61
CA ILE A 45 -4.44 2.26 4.63
C ILE A 45 -3.29 2.83 5.45
N ARG A 46 -3.25 4.14 5.61
CA ARG A 46 -2.28 4.84 6.47
C ARG A 46 -3.04 5.63 7.51
N LEU A 47 -2.63 5.48 8.76
CA LEU A 47 -3.21 6.15 9.91
C LEU A 47 -2.12 6.71 10.82
N GLY A 48 -2.23 7.98 11.20
CA GLY A 48 -1.27 8.66 12.08
C GLY A 48 -0.82 10.01 11.52
N SER A 49 0.49 10.25 11.46
CA SER A 49 1.08 11.47 10.88
C SER A 49 0.65 11.66 9.43
N VAL A 50 0.56 10.56 8.67
CA VAL A 50 -0.05 10.53 7.34
C VAL A 50 -1.34 9.72 7.40
N ASN A 51 -2.41 10.25 6.82
CA ASN A 51 -3.68 9.55 6.67
C ASN A 51 -4.05 9.42 5.20
N SER A 52 -4.35 8.20 4.76
CA SER A 52 -4.87 7.94 3.40
C SER A 52 -5.51 6.56 3.30
N LEU A 53 -6.40 6.41 2.31
CA LEU A 53 -6.90 5.12 1.85
C LEU A 53 -6.69 5.05 0.34
N MET A 54 -5.68 4.30 -0.09
CA MET A 54 -5.43 4.04 -1.50
C MET A 54 -6.03 2.69 -1.85
N GLU A 55 -6.84 2.65 -2.90
CA GLU A 55 -7.46 1.42 -3.38
C GLU A 55 -7.00 1.13 -4.80
N PHE A 56 -6.46 -0.07 -4.98
CA PHE A 56 -5.91 -0.53 -6.25
C PHE A 56 -6.72 -1.71 -6.75
N GLU A 57 -7.30 -1.53 -7.93
CA GLU A 57 -8.03 -2.57 -8.65
C GLU A 57 -7.76 -2.36 -10.14
N GLU A 58 -7.26 -3.39 -10.80
CA GLU A 58 -6.76 -3.30 -12.18
C GLU A 58 -7.79 -2.68 -13.13
N GLY A 59 -7.33 -1.71 -13.93
CA GLY A 59 -8.17 -0.98 -14.89
C GLY A 59 -9.07 0.09 -14.27
N LYS A 60 -9.06 0.26 -12.94
CA LYS A 60 -9.88 1.29 -12.26
C LYS A 60 -9.08 2.53 -11.89
N ARG A 61 -9.81 3.64 -11.90
CA ARG A 61 -9.35 4.93 -11.37
C ARG A 61 -10.09 5.23 -10.07
N ASN A 62 -9.34 5.60 -9.04
CA ASN A 62 -9.87 6.06 -7.75
C ASN A 62 -9.28 7.42 -7.40
N VAL A 63 -10.00 8.20 -6.59
CA VAL A 63 -9.48 9.44 -6.00
C VAL A 63 -9.29 9.19 -4.51
N THR A 64 -8.14 9.60 -3.99
CA THR A 64 -7.81 9.50 -2.57
C THR A 64 -7.38 10.85 -2.03
N LEU A 65 -7.62 11.05 -0.73
CA LEU A 65 -7.08 12.18 0.01
C LEU A 65 -5.86 11.71 0.79
N TYR A 66 -4.73 12.38 0.56
CA TYR A 66 -3.48 12.15 1.27
C TYR A 66 -3.24 13.30 2.23
N SER A 67 -3.57 13.06 3.50
CA SER A 67 -3.47 14.05 4.56
C SER A 67 -2.13 13.93 5.27
N THR A 68 -1.40 15.03 5.31
CA THR A 68 -0.13 15.16 6.05
C THR A 68 -0.25 16.28 7.08
N PRO A 69 0.72 16.44 8.00
CA PRO A 69 0.71 17.57 8.95
C PRO A 69 0.81 18.94 8.25
N TYR A 70 1.22 18.97 6.98
CA TYR A 70 1.39 20.18 6.18
C TYR A 70 0.17 20.52 5.31
N GLY A 71 -0.85 19.64 5.29
CA GLY A 71 -2.06 19.81 4.51
C GLY A 71 -2.48 18.55 3.76
N ASP A 72 -3.61 18.70 3.08
CA ASP A 72 -4.26 17.63 2.33
C ASP A 72 -3.94 17.73 0.83
N ILE A 73 -3.70 16.58 0.22
CA ILE A 73 -3.42 16.46 -1.22
C ILE A 73 -4.47 15.52 -1.82
N ALA A 74 -5.26 16.01 -2.77
CA ALA A 74 -6.15 15.16 -3.56
C ALA A 74 -5.35 14.51 -4.69
N MET A 75 -5.43 13.19 -4.82
CA MET A 75 -4.69 12.43 -5.81
C MET A 75 -5.61 11.49 -6.57
N GLY A 76 -5.51 11.51 -7.90
CA GLY A 76 -6.05 10.46 -8.76
C GLY A 76 -5.07 9.30 -8.86
N ILE A 77 -5.56 8.07 -8.73
CA ILE A 77 -4.78 6.84 -8.88
C ILE A 77 -5.43 6.01 -9.98
N PHE A 78 -4.69 5.71 -11.04
CA PHE A 78 -5.09 4.76 -12.06
C PHE A 78 -4.27 3.48 -11.94
N THR A 79 -4.92 2.37 -11.61
CA THR A 79 -4.25 1.08 -11.42
C THR A 79 -4.10 0.35 -12.75
N LYS A 80 -2.87 0.08 -13.15
CA LYS A 80 -2.55 -0.58 -14.42
C LYS A 80 -2.48 -2.09 -14.30
N GLY A 81 -2.02 -2.59 -13.16
CA GLY A 81 -1.88 -4.02 -12.93
C GLY A 81 -1.72 -4.35 -11.46
N VAL A 82 -2.29 -5.47 -11.05
CA VAL A 82 -2.11 -6.04 -9.72
C VAL A 82 -1.65 -7.49 -9.86
N ASN A 83 -0.50 -7.81 -9.26
CA ASN A 83 0.03 -9.17 -9.22
C ASN A 83 0.28 -9.57 -7.77
N ILE A 84 -0.24 -10.72 -7.36
CA ILE A 84 -0.07 -11.24 -6.01
C ILE A 84 0.41 -12.68 -6.11
N ALA A 85 1.57 -12.96 -5.53
CA ALA A 85 2.06 -14.32 -5.36
C ALA A 85 1.70 -14.82 -3.95
N TYR A 86 1.26 -16.08 -3.88
CA TYR A 86 0.87 -16.73 -2.64
C TYR A 86 1.77 -17.96 -2.38
N ASN A 87 1.97 -18.29 -1.10
CA ASN A 87 2.57 -19.57 -0.71
C ASN A 87 1.52 -20.71 -0.65
N ASP A 88 1.97 -21.92 -0.29
CA ASP A 88 1.11 -23.10 -0.14
C ASP A 88 -0.01 -22.95 0.91
N ARG A 89 0.16 -22.02 1.86
CA ARG A 89 -0.84 -21.69 2.90
C ARG A 89 -1.84 -20.63 2.45
N LYS A 90 -1.75 -20.18 1.19
CA LYS A 90 -2.54 -19.09 0.60
C LYS A 90 -2.32 -17.75 1.33
N ASP A 91 -1.13 -17.55 1.89
CA ASP A 91 -0.72 -16.26 2.42
C ASP A 91 0.09 -15.51 1.35
N PRO A 92 -0.09 -14.19 1.20
CA PRO A 92 0.66 -13.41 0.22
C PRO A 92 2.15 -13.41 0.59
N VAL A 93 3.00 -13.66 -0.40
CA VAL A 93 4.47 -13.57 -0.28
C VAL A 93 5.05 -12.44 -1.14
N ASN A 94 4.30 -12.01 -2.14
CA ASN A 94 4.60 -10.81 -2.90
C ASN A 94 3.32 -10.11 -3.34
N VAL A 95 3.28 -8.79 -3.19
CA VAL A 95 2.21 -7.92 -3.69
C VAL A 95 2.86 -6.85 -4.55
N LYS A 96 2.56 -6.87 -5.85
CA LYS A 96 3.05 -5.88 -6.81
C LYS A 96 1.88 -5.14 -7.44
N VAL A 97 1.96 -3.82 -7.45
CA VAL A 97 0.96 -2.93 -8.06
C VAL A 97 1.66 -1.91 -8.94
N ASP A 98 1.27 -1.87 -10.21
CA ASP A 98 1.70 -0.84 -11.16
C ASP A 98 0.56 0.17 -11.33
N TYR A 99 0.85 1.46 -11.14
CA TYR A 99 -0.17 2.50 -11.11
C TYR A 99 0.39 3.87 -11.53
N ALA A 100 -0.49 4.72 -12.05
CA ALA A 100 -0.20 6.12 -12.31
C ALA A 100 -0.85 7.01 -11.24
N ILE A 101 -0.11 8.01 -10.75
CA ILE A 101 -0.62 9.06 -9.88
C ILE A 101 -0.80 10.33 -10.70
N GLU A 102 -1.93 10.99 -10.48
CA GLU A 102 -2.25 12.32 -10.99
C GLU A 102 -2.51 13.25 -9.81
N VAL A 103 -1.76 14.34 -9.76
CA VAL A 103 -1.94 15.43 -8.78
C VAL A 103 -2.11 16.71 -9.60
N GLU A 104 -3.05 17.57 -9.19
CA GLU A 104 -3.32 18.81 -9.89
C GLU A 104 -2.04 19.66 -10.03
N GLY A 105 -1.79 20.16 -11.24
CA GLY A 105 -0.60 20.96 -11.54
C GLY A 105 0.71 20.15 -11.69
N MET A 106 0.67 18.82 -11.55
CA MET A 106 1.82 17.94 -11.74
C MET A 106 1.63 17.03 -12.95
N THR A 107 2.73 16.64 -13.59
CA THR A 107 2.68 15.61 -14.65
C THR A 107 2.38 14.25 -14.01
N ASN A 108 1.56 13.43 -14.66
CA ASN A 108 1.28 12.08 -14.20
C ASN A 108 2.58 11.29 -14.04
N THR A 109 2.70 10.58 -12.92
CA THR A 109 3.88 9.77 -12.61
C THR A 109 3.50 8.30 -12.56
N GLU A 110 4.35 7.47 -13.15
CA GLU A 110 4.24 6.01 -13.14
C GLU A 110 4.98 5.46 -11.93
N ASN A 111 4.32 4.59 -11.17
CA ASN A 111 4.82 4.07 -9.92
C ASN A 111 4.59 2.55 -9.84
N THR A 112 5.50 1.88 -9.16
CA THR A 112 5.37 0.46 -8.81
C THR A 112 5.51 0.33 -7.30
N LEU A 113 4.49 -0.23 -6.65
CA LEU A 113 4.58 -0.72 -5.28
C LEU A 113 4.92 -2.21 -5.35
N ASP A 114 6.05 -2.62 -4.75
CA ASP A 114 6.48 -4.02 -4.69
C ASP A 114 6.79 -4.39 -3.23
N ILE A 115 5.92 -5.19 -2.63
CA ILE A 115 6.03 -5.63 -1.24
C ILE A 115 6.38 -7.12 -1.24
N LYS A 116 7.55 -7.45 -0.70
CA LYS A 116 7.99 -8.84 -0.51
C LYS A 116 7.87 -9.20 0.97
N ILE A 117 7.24 -10.33 1.24
CA ILE A 117 6.92 -10.77 2.59
C ILE A 117 7.68 -12.07 2.84
N SER A 118 8.56 -12.05 3.83
CA SER A 118 9.33 -13.20 4.26
C SER A 118 9.17 -13.37 5.76
N ASN A 119 8.90 -14.61 6.20
CA ASN A 119 8.93 -14.92 7.63
C ASN A 119 10.37 -14.82 8.13
N TYR A 120 10.63 -13.91 9.06
CA TYR A 120 11.88 -13.91 9.78
C TYR A 120 11.88 -15.11 10.74
N LYS A 121 12.72 -16.11 10.46
CA LYS A 121 13.04 -17.16 11.43
C LYS A 121 14.24 -16.67 12.24
N ASN A 122 14.08 -16.61 13.56
CA ASN A 122 15.22 -16.64 14.48
C ASN A 122 15.96 -17.98 14.36
#